data_AF-A0A6A3XAV3-F1
#
_entry.id   AF-A0A6A3XAV3-F1
#
_cell.length_a   1.000
_cell.length_b   1.000
_cell.length_c   1.000
_cell.angle_alpha   90.00
_cell.angle_beta   90.00
_cell.angle_gamma   90.00
#
_symmetry.space_group_name_H-M   'P 1'
#
loop_
_entity.id
_entity.type
_entity.pdbx_description
1 polymer ?
#
loop_
_entity_poly.entity_id
_entity_poly.type
_entity_poly.pdbx_seq_one_letter_code
_entity_poly.pdbx_strand_id
1 'polypeptide(L)' 'MFVFEKSFQQIWRELTKKGWTYKKSTGLSNDQRYIPPGGSVKGTEGVDFFVG' A
#
# COMPACT_ATOMS: atom_id res chain seq x y z
N MET A 1 22.92 -9.26 -15.38
CA MET A 1 22.10 -9.43 -14.16
C MET A 1 20.65 -9.15 -14.57
N PHE A 2 19.84 -10.18 -14.81
CA PHE A 2 18.44 -9.98 -15.19
C PHE A 2 17.67 -9.60 -13.93
N VAL A 3 17.23 -8.34 -13.83
CA VAL A 3 16.31 -7.91 -12.78
C VAL A 3 14.94 -8.40 -13.22
N PHE A 4 14.47 -9.49 -12.64
CA PHE A 4 13.06 -9.87 -12.75
C PHE A 4 12.25 -8.80 -12.02
N GLU A 5 11.61 -7.92 -12.78
CA GLU A 5 10.67 -6.95 -12.24
C GLU A 5 9.54 -7.74 -11.56
N LYS A 6 9.46 -7.62 -10.23
CA LYS A 6 8.41 -8.30 -9.47
C LYS A 6 7.07 -7.73 -9.89
N SER A 7 6.09 -8.59 -10.12
CA SER A 7 4.74 -8.11 -10.38
C SER A 7 4.20 -7.39 -9.13
N PHE A 8 3.26 -6.47 -9.33
CA PHE A 8 2.58 -5.79 -8.22
C PHE A 8 2.06 -6.79 -7.17
N GLN A 9 1.50 -7.92 -7.62
CA GLN A 9 1.01 -8.98 -6.72
C GLN A 9 2.12 -9.61 -5.87
N GLN A 10 3.30 -9.83 -6.44
CA GLN A 10 4.45 -10.37 -5.71
C GLN A 10 4.96 -9.36 -4.68
N ILE A 11 5.09 -8.09 -5.08
CA ILE A 11 5.48 -7.00 -4.18
C ILE A 11 4.46 -6.88 -3.04
N TRP A 12 3.16 -6.86 -3.36
CA TRP A 12 2.09 -6.72 -2.37
C TRP A 12 2.05 -7.89 -1.38
N ARG A 13 2.34 -9.11 -1.84
CA ARG A 13 2.46 -10.29 -0.97
C ARG A 13 3.64 -10.17 0.01
N GLU A 14 4.74 -9.55 -0.39
CA GLU A 14 5.86 -9.28 0.51
C GLU A 14 5.55 -8.15 1.50
N LEU A 15 4.88 -7.09 1.05
CA LEU A 15 4.48 -5.97 1.90
C LEU A 15 3.47 -6.39 2.97
N THR A 16 2.45 -7.16 2.61
CA THR A 16 1.45 -7.67 3.57
C THR A 16 2.09 -8.55 4.65
N LYS A 17 3.10 -9.37 4.32
CA LYS A 17 3.90 -10.11 5.31
C LYS A 17 4.66 -9.21 6.28
N LYS A 18 5.07 -8.02 5.83
CA LYS A 18 5.72 -7.00 6.65
C LYS A 18 4.72 -6.15 7.45
N GLY A 19 3.43 -6.48 7.43
CA GLY A 19 2.39 -5.77 8.17
C GLY A 19 1.76 -4.60 7.42
N TRP A 20 1.99 -4.49 6.11
CA TRP A 20 1.26 -3.52 5.30
C TRP A 20 -0.21 -3.92 5.16
N THR A 21 -1.08 -2.92 5.21
CA THR A 21 -2.50 -3.08 4.95
C THR A 21 -2.96 -2.09 3.88
N TYR A 22 -4.16 -2.27 3.35
CA TYR A 22 -4.75 -1.30 2.44
C TYR A 22 -6.19 -1.05 2.84
N LYS A 23 -6.68 0.15 2.53
CA LYS A 23 -8.08 0.52 2.68
C LYS A 23 -8.61 0.96 1.34
N LYS A 24 -9.67 0.27 0.89
CA LYS A 24 -10.42 0.71 -0.29
C LYS A 24 -11.06 2.06 -0.01
N SER A 25 -11.08 2.92 -1.03
CA SER A 25 -11.90 4.12 -1.03
C SER A 25 -13.37 3.75 -0.76
N THR A 26 -14.05 4.60 -0.01
CA THR A 26 -15.49 4.50 0.22
C THR A 26 -16.17 5.59 -0.60
N GLY A 27 -16.94 5.22 -1.63
CA GLY A 27 -17.69 6.16 -2.48
C GLY A 27 -17.28 6.12 -3.96
N LEU A 28 -17.37 7.26 -4.64
CA LEU A 28 -17.05 7.43 -6.07
C LEU A 28 -15.55 7.64 -6.36
N SER A 29 -14.72 7.73 -5.32
CA SER A 29 -13.27 7.87 -5.47
C SER A 29 -12.64 6.49 -5.71
N ASN A 30 -11.64 6.43 -6.58
CA ASN A 30 -10.85 5.22 -6.84
C ASN A 30 -9.57 5.14 -6.00
N ASP A 31 -9.36 6.10 -5.10
CA ASP A 31 -8.10 6.27 -4.37
C ASP A 31 -7.90 5.12 -3.37
N GLN A 32 -7.02 4.17 -3.70
CA GLN A 32 -6.64 3.13 -2.74
C GLN A 32 -5.58 3.66 -1.80
N ARG A 33 -5.81 3.50 -0.50
CA ARG A 33 -4.84 3.88 0.52
C ARG A 33 -4.04 2.67 0.98
N TYR A 34 -2.73 2.69 0.77
CA TYR A 34 -1.77 1.72 1.26
C TYR A 34 -1.15 2.20 2.56
N ILE A 35 -1.16 1.37 3.59
CA ILE A 35 -0.82 1.75 4.96
C ILE A 35 0.38 0.91 5.41
N PRO A 36 1.55 1.52 5.68
CA PRO A 36 2.69 0.83 6.24
C PRO A 36 2.42 0.31 7.67
N PRO A 37 3.21 -0.64 8.16
CA PRO A 37 3.13 -1.08 9.56
C PRO A 37 3.36 0.11 10.50
N GLY A 38 2.42 0.35 11.42
CA GLY A 38 2.44 1.51 12.31
C GLY A 38 1.87 2.80 11.71
N GLY A 39 1.55 2.80 10.41
CA GLY A 39 0.87 3.90 9.74
C GLY A 39 -0.63 3.96 10.07
N SER A 40 -1.25 5.07 9.68
CA SER A 40 -2.65 5.37 9.95
C SER A 40 -3.31 6.07 8.78
N VAL A 41 -4.55 5.67 8.47
CA VAL A 41 -5.38 6.32 7.42
C VAL A 41 -5.70 7.78 7.73
N LYS A 42 -5.60 8.17 9.00
CA LYS A 42 -5.83 9.55 9.47
C LYS A 42 -4.52 10.35 9.62
N GLY A 43 -3.37 9.74 9.32
CA GLY A 43 -2.08 10.39 9.42
C GLY A 43 -1.76 11.26 8.20
N THR A 44 -0.48 11.42 7.91
CA THR A 44 0.04 12.22 6.80
C THR A 44 0.26 11.34 5.56
N GLU A 45 -0.21 11.81 4.40
CA GLU A 45 0.06 11.15 3.12
C GLU A 45 1.57 11.16 2.82
N GLY A 46 2.12 10.03 2.36
CA GLY A 46 3.54 9.83 2.11
C GLY A 46 4.36 9.37 3.32
N VAL A 47 3.76 9.33 4.52
CA VAL A 47 4.40 8.86 5.76
C VAL A 47 3.55 7.77 6.41
N ASP A 48 2.29 8.08 6.71
CA ASP A 48 1.36 7.20 7.43
C ASP A 48 0.45 6.40 6.49
N PHE A 49 0.23 6.89 5.27
CA PHE A 49 -0.42 6.16 4.19
C PHE A 49 0.04 6.70 2.82
N PHE A 50 -0.10 5.89 1.79
CA PHE A 50 0.19 6.22 0.40
C PHE A 50 -1.06 6.03 -0.44
N VAL A 51 -1.32 6.90 -1.40
CA VAL A 51 -2.47 6.80 -2.31
C VAL A 51 -2.01 6.27 -3.67
N GLY A 52 -2.78 5.36 -4.26
CA GLY A 52 -2.60 4.89 -5.63
C GLY A 52 -3.91 4.58 -6.32
#